data_AF-A0A6M3LLA0-F1
#
_entry.id   AF-A0A6M3LLA0-F1
#
_cell.length_a   1.000
_cell.length_b   1.000
_cell.length_c   1.000
_cell.angle_alpha   90.00
_cell.angle_beta   90.00
_cell.angle_gamma   90.00
#
_symmetry.space_group_name_H-M   'P 1'
#
loop_
_entity.id
_entity.type
_entity.pdbx_description
1 polymer ?
#
loop_
_entity_poly.entity_id
_entity_poly.type
_entity_poly.pdbx_seq_one_letter_code
_entity_poly.pdbx_strand_id
1 'polypeptide(L)'
;MSTEFLSLKPSDHVDGGGGLFDDFDGKIVKAEYVKAKYGSMTEAKIVAKLYFKNPEARDVFDRTYSCGELKGWEIAEGGRTIAKVAKDATGLNKTCNYHIFLDELVKGGYPEDQLSSDITALVGLEGHLKDKTITRTTRGQKQDSKVLCFTRIDRFPWDTAAAVGGKANGETTDETDLSEQAIEAVKFVLAKAKKPLSFEEIQAKAAIGPLLKFKNRRAIKDAITADLLTAGDGELWEQDGEAYKAL
;
A
#
# COMPACT_ATOMS: atom_id res chain seq x y z
N MET A 1 -20.75 -34.38 9.55
CA MET A 1 -20.33 -32.97 9.51
C MET A 1 -20.54 -32.42 10.90
N SER A 2 -19.48 -31.98 11.58
CA SER A 2 -19.60 -31.32 12.88
C SER A 2 -19.95 -29.86 12.67
N THR A 3 -21.01 -29.40 13.31
CA THR A 3 -21.35 -27.98 13.37
C THR A 3 -20.47 -27.35 14.43
N GLU A 4 -19.54 -26.49 14.03
CA GLU A 4 -18.79 -25.66 14.98
C GLU A 4 -19.58 -24.39 15.30
N PHE A 5 -19.63 -24.06 16.60
CA PHE A 5 -20.29 -22.85 17.09
C PHE A 5 -19.26 -21.75 17.33
N LEU A 6 -19.66 -20.51 17.07
CA LEU A 6 -18.83 -19.33 17.33
C LEU A 6 -18.45 -19.25 18.83
N SER A 7 -17.16 -19.24 19.13
CA SER A 7 -16.67 -19.09 20.51
C SER A 7 -16.91 -17.66 21.01
N LEU A 8 -17.48 -17.54 22.21
CA LEU A 8 -17.63 -16.25 22.90
C LEU A 8 -16.45 -15.92 23.83
N LYS A 9 -15.44 -16.79 23.92
CA LYS A 9 -14.27 -16.55 24.78
C LYS A 9 -13.46 -15.36 24.25
N PRO A 10 -13.11 -14.37 25.08
CA PRO A 10 -12.31 -13.22 24.65
C PRO A 10 -10.95 -13.57 24.03
N SER A 11 -10.33 -14.67 24.46
CA SER A 11 -9.07 -15.18 23.88
C SER A 11 -9.20 -15.67 22.44
N ASP A 12 -10.42 -16.02 22.02
CA ASP A 12 -10.75 -16.53 20.69
C ASP A 12 -11.33 -15.40 19.82
N HIS A 13 -11.47 -14.19 20.36
CA HIS A 13 -11.84 -13.01 19.59
C HIS A 13 -10.64 -12.61 18.75
N VAL A 14 -10.89 -12.42 17.45
CA VAL A 14 -9.89 -11.83 16.55
C VAL A 14 -9.89 -10.32 16.77
N ASP A 15 -8.70 -9.75 16.96
CA ASP A 15 -8.51 -8.30 16.90
C ASP A 15 -8.96 -7.81 15.52
N GLY A 16 -10.00 -6.98 15.48
CA GLY A 16 -10.66 -6.58 14.23
C GLY A 16 -12.12 -6.14 14.37
N GLY A 17 -12.69 -6.24 15.57
CA GLY A 17 -14.07 -5.81 15.86
C GLY A 17 -14.23 -4.30 16.09
N GLY A 18 -14.41 -3.54 15.01
CA GLY A 18 -15.39 -2.45 14.99
C GLY A 18 -15.10 -1.16 15.79
N GLY A 19 -13.86 -0.64 15.77
CA GLY A 19 -13.59 0.77 16.04
C GLY A 19 -13.18 1.48 14.75
N LEU A 20 -13.89 2.53 14.33
CA LEU A 20 -13.36 3.40 13.28
C LEU A 20 -12.06 4.00 13.81
N PHE A 21 -10.92 3.68 13.19
CA PHE A 21 -9.66 4.38 13.46
C PHE A 21 -9.90 5.89 13.25
N ASP A 22 -10.02 6.62 14.36
CA ASP A 22 -10.35 8.04 14.41
C ASP A 22 -9.15 8.90 14.87
N ASP A 23 -8.08 8.24 15.30
CA ASP A 23 -6.80 8.81 15.76
C ASP A 23 -5.69 7.74 15.63
N PHE A 24 -4.85 7.81 14.59
CA PHE A 24 -3.81 6.81 14.32
C PHE A 24 -2.77 7.33 13.32
N ASP A 25 -1.56 6.76 13.33
CA ASP A 25 -0.57 6.99 12.26
C ASP A 25 -0.86 6.08 11.07
N GLY A 26 -0.82 6.58 9.84
CA GLY A 26 -1.17 5.78 8.68
C GLY A 26 -0.51 6.24 7.39
N LYS A 27 -0.60 5.36 6.39
CA LYS A 27 -0.02 5.53 5.06
C LYS A 27 -1.08 5.43 3.98
N ILE A 28 -1.11 6.34 3.02
CA ILE A 28 -1.88 6.14 1.78
C ILE A 28 -1.15 5.13 0.90
N VAL A 29 -1.76 3.97 0.65
CA VAL A 29 -1.20 2.91 -0.20
C VAL A 29 -1.82 2.84 -1.59
N LYS A 30 -3.04 3.37 -1.74
CA LYS A 30 -3.71 3.51 -3.04
C LYS A 30 -4.63 4.72 -3.00
N ALA A 31 -4.79 5.38 -4.14
CA ALA A 31 -5.73 6.47 -4.32
C ALA A 31 -6.36 6.38 -5.71
N GLU A 32 -7.66 6.60 -5.81
CA GLU A 32 -8.40 6.61 -7.08
C GLU A 32 -9.68 7.43 -6.99
N TYR A 33 -10.09 8.03 -8.10
CA TYR A 33 -11.42 8.54 -8.31
C TYR A 33 -12.33 7.42 -8.83
N VAL A 34 -13.51 7.28 -8.21
CA VAL A 34 -14.53 6.31 -8.62
C VAL A 34 -15.90 6.95 -8.65
N LYS A 35 -16.84 6.35 -9.40
CA LYS A 35 -18.27 6.67 -9.27
C LYS A 35 -18.87 5.75 -8.20
N ALA A 36 -19.25 6.31 -7.06
CA ALA A 36 -19.85 5.55 -5.98
C ALA A 36 -21.02 6.31 -5.34
N LYS A 37 -21.93 5.57 -4.72
CA LYS A 37 -22.93 6.18 -3.83
C LYS A 37 -22.23 6.63 -2.55
N TYR A 38 -22.57 7.83 -2.08
CA TYR A 38 -21.96 8.42 -0.89
C TYR A 38 -23.04 8.78 0.13
N GLY A 39 -22.92 8.27 1.36
CA GLY A 39 -23.93 8.46 2.40
C GLY A 39 -25.30 7.92 1.97
N SER A 40 -26.34 8.73 2.15
CA SER A 40 -27.73 8.40 1.77
C SER A 40 -28.09 8.77 0.32
N MET A 41 -27.11 9.12 -0.52
CA MET A 41 -27.39 9.52 -1.89
C MET A 41 -27.85 8.34 -2.76
N THR A 42 -28.87 8.59 -3.58
CA THR A 42 -29.47 7.61 -4.50
C THR A 42 -28.65 7.41 -5.76
N GLU A 43 -27.98 8.47 -6.24
CA GLU A 43 -27.16 8.48 -7.44
C GLU A 43 -25.66 8.35 -7.11
N ALA A 44 -24.93 7.63 -7.97
CA ALA A 44 -23.48 7.54 -7.87
C ALA A 44 -22.84 8.86 -8.30
N LYS A 45 -21.91 9.37 -7.49
CA LYS A 45 -21.15 10.59 -7.77
C LYS A 45 -19.67 10.28 -7.85
N ILE A 46 -18.91 11.20 -8.46
CA ILE A 46 -17.46 11.14 -8.41
C ILE A 46 -17.02 11.37 -6.97
N VAL A 47 -16.23 10.43 -6.45
CA VAL A 47 -15.65 10.48 -5.11
C VAL A 47 -14.17 10.17 -5.20
N ALA A 48 -13.38 10.71 -4.28
CA ALA A 48 -12.00 10.32 -4.06
C ALA A 48 -11.97 9.17 -3.06
N LYS A 49 -11.42 8.03 -3.45
CA LYS A 49 -11.26 6.86 -2.61
C LYS A 49 -9.79 6.69 -2.26
N LEU A 50 -9.48 6.78 -0.97
CA LEU A 50 -8.12 6.65 -0.43
C LEU A 50 -8.05 5.39 0.41
N TYR A 51 -6.98 4.63 0.23
CA TYR A 51 -6.73 3.38 0.95
C TYR A 51 -5.58 3.61 1.92
N PHE A 52 -5.84 3.34 3.19
CA PHE A 52 -4.94 3.56 4.29
C PHE A 52 -4.42 2.24 4.84
N LYS A 53 -3.12 2.19 5.08
CA LYS A 53 -2.49 1.16 5.90
C LYS A 53 -2.12 1.78 7.24
N ASN A 54 -2.71 1.27 8.30
CA ASN A 54 -2.28 1.55 9.67
C ASN A 54 -1.16 0.54 10.01
N PRO A 55 0.03 0.96 10.48
CA PRO A 55 1.11 0.04 10.86
C PRO A 55 0.74 -0.91 12.01
N GLU A 56 -0.24 -0.55 12.83
CA GLU A 56 -0.77 -1.38 13.93
C GLU A 56 -1.88 -2.33 13.46
N ALA A 57 -2.49 -2.07 12.29
CA ALA A 57 -3.53 -2.92 11.73
C ALA A 57 -2.95 -3.87 10.66
N ARG A 58 -3.50 -5.08 10.60
CA ARG A 58 -3.10 -6.04 9.57
C ARG A 58 -3.63 -5.65 8.18
N ASP A 59 -4.81 -5.04 8.14
CA ASP A 59 -5.56 -4.81 6.91
C ASP A 59 -5.53 -3.38 6.42
N VAL A 60 -5.56 -3.24 5.09
CA VAL A 60 -5.79 -1.96 4.42
C VAL A 60 -7.28 -1.68 4.47
N PHE A 61 -7.65 -0.47 4.89
CA PHE A 61 -9.03 -0.01 4.84
C PHE A 61 -9.15 1.21 3.93
N ASP A 62 -10.35 1.46 3.42
CA ASP A 62 -10.60 2.61 2.57
C ASP A 62 -11.46 3.67 3.24
N ARG A 63 -11.24 4.93 2.83
CA ARG A 63 -12.15 6.04 3.08
C ARG A 63 -12.55 6.66 1.76
N THR A 64 -13.84 6.92 1.66
CA THR A 64 -14.42 7.62 0.52
C THR A 64 -14.69 9.06 0.91
N TYR A 65 -14.26 10.00 0.06
CA TYR A 65 -14.44 11.43 0.22
C TYR A 65 -15.29 11.95 -0.93
N SER A 66 -16.43 12.56 -0.61
CA SER A 66 -17.26 13.22 -1.63
C SER A 66 -16.50 14.38 -2.28
N CYS A 67 -16.47 14.42 -3.61
CA CYS A 67 -15.99 15.55 -4.40
C CYS A 67 -17.10 16.60 -4.67
N GLY A 68 -18.28 16.43 -4.08
CA GLY A 68 -19.44 17.29 -4.30
C GLY A 68 -20.18 16.99 -5.61
N GLU A 69 -20.71 18.03 -6.22
CA GLU A 69 -21.49 17.96 -7.47
C GLU A 69 -20.61 18.36 -8.66
N LEU A 70 -19.81 17.43 -9.17
CA LEU A 70 -18.91 17.65 -10.30
C LEU A 70 -19.63 17.50 -11.65
N LYS A 71 -20.62 18.36 -11.92
CA LYS A 71 -21.28 18.40 -13.24
C LYS A 71 -20.29 18.80 -14.32
N GLY A 72 -20.31 18.08 -15.44
CA GLY A 72 -19.41 18.35 -16.55
C GLY A 72 -17.97 17.87 -16.36
N TRP A 73 -17.74 16.96 -15.39
CA TRP A 73 -16.48 16.26 -15.20
C TRP A 73 -16.65 14.75 -15.36
N GLU A 74 -15.61 14.09 -15.85
CA GLU A 74 -15.54 12.64 -15.93
C GLU A 74 -14.21 12.12 -15.37
N ILE A 75 -14.23 10.88 -14.89
CA ILE A 75 -13.02 10.20 -14.43
C ILE A 75 -12.22 9.78 -15.65
N ALA A 76 -10.93 10.09 -15.66
CA ALA A 76 -10.00 9.77 -16.73
C ALA A 76 -8.85 8.91 -16.21
N GLU A 77 -8.02 8.41 -17.15
CA GLU A 77 -6.76 7.71 -16.87
C GLU A 77 -6.90 6.57 -15.85
N GLY A 78 -8.00 5.80 -15.97
CA GLY A 78 -8.26 4.65 -15.11
C GLY A 78 -8.55 4.99 -13.64
N GLY A 79 -8.99 6.21 -13.33
CA GLY A 79 -9.27 6.64 -11.96
C GLY A 79 -8.24 7.60 -11.38
N ARG A 80 -7.18 7.96 -12.11
CA ARG A 80 -6.11 8.82 -11.57
C ARG A 80 -6.49 10.30 -11.58
N THR A 81 -7.23 10.73 -12.58
CA THR A 81 -7.53 12.14 -12.82
C THR A 81 -9.02 12.37 -13.07
N ILE A 82 -9.45 13.63 -12.95
CA ILE A 82 -10.77 14.09 -13.40
C ILE A 82 -10.61 15.08 -14.55
N ALA A 83 -11.26 14.80 -15.67
CA ALA A 83 -11.19 15.59 -16.89
C ALA A 83 -12.47 16.40 -17.08
N LYS A 84 -12.30 17.66 -17.50
CA LYS A 84 -13.41 18.56 -17.82
C LYS A 84 -14.01 18.19 -19.18
N VAL A 85 -15.31 17.88 -19.21
CA VAL A 85 -16.05 17.53 -20.44
C VAL A 85 -17.07 18.59 -20.87
N ALA A 86 -17.53 19.45 -19.95
CA ALA A 86 -18.44 20.55 -20.26
C ALA A 86 -17.76 21.91 -20.06
N LYS A 87 -18.11 22.93 -20.86
CA LYS A 87 -17.47 24.26 -20.79
C LYS A 87 -17.76 24.97 -19.46
N ASP A 88 -18.94 24.76 -18.90
CA ASP A 88 -19.45 25.34 -17.66
C ASP A 88 -19.09 24.55 -16.40
N ALA A 89 -18.28 23.48 -16.52
CA ALA A 89 -17.87 22.69 -15.38
C ALA A 89 -17.09 23.54 -14.35
N THR A 90 -17.54 23.51 -13.10
CA THR A 90 -16.94 24.21 -11.95
C THR A 90 -16.03 23.27 -11.17
N GLY A 91 -14.99 23.81 -10.51
CA GLY A 91 -14.06 22.99 -9.70
C GLY A 91 -14.69 22.36 -8.45
N LEU A 92 -13.85 21.73 -7.64
CA LEU A 92 -14.27 21.13 -6.35
C LEU A 92 -14.99 22.16 -5.47
N ASN A 93 -16.12 21.75 -4.90
CA ASN A 93 -16.83 22.60 -3.95
C ASN A 93 -16.03 22.70 -2.64
N LYS A 94 -15.80 23.92 -2.15
CA LYS A 94 -15.09 24.16 -0.87
C LYS A 94 -15.74 23.47 0.32
N THR A 95 -17.03 23.17 0.23
CA THR A 95 -17.74 22.47 1.30
C THR A 95 -17.74 20.95 1.14
N CYS A 96 -17.14 20.37 0.09
CA CYS A 96 -17.08 18.92 -0.08
C CYS A 96 -16.01 18.28 0.83
N ASN A 97 -16.18 17.00 1.15
CA ASN A 97 -15.27 16.30 2.07
C ASN A 97 -13.85 16.19 1.50
N TYR A 98 -13.70 16.02 0.18
CA TYR A 98 -12.39 15.91 -0.42
C TYR A 98 -11.61 17.24 -0.41
N HIS A 99 -12.29 18.38 -0.65
CA HIS A 99 -11.65 19.68 -0.49
C HIS A 99 -11.17 19.91 0.94
N ILE A 100 -11.97 19.52 1.93
CA ILE A 100 -11.59 19.71 3.33
C ILE A 100 -10.42 18.79 3.71
N PHE A 101 -10.39 17.57 3.19
CA PHE A 101 -9.21 16.72 3.31
C PHE A 101 -7.96 17.39 2.72
N LEU A 102 -8.03 17.95 1.50
CA LEU A 102 -6.90 18.63 0.86
C LEU A 102 -6.47 19.90 1.61
N ASP A 103 -7.41 20.70 2.10
CA ASP A 103 -7.14 21.92 2.88
C ASP A 103 -6.45 21.59 4.21
N GLU A 104 -6.90 20.54 4.91
CA GLU A 104 -6.22 20.06 6.12
C GLU A 104 -4.86 19.44 5.82
N LEU A 105 -4.71 18.77 4.68
CA LEU A 105 -3.43 18.23 4.24
C LEU A 105 -2.39 19.36 4.02
N VAL A 106 -2.79 20.45 3.36
CA VAL A 106 -1.93 21.64 3.19
C VAL A 106 -1.61 22.29 4.53
N LYS A 107 -2.59 22.44 5.42
CA LYS A 107 -2.35 22.95 6.79
C LYS A 107 -1.42 22.05 7.61
N GLY A 108 -1.46 20.73 7.37
CA GLY A 108 -0.56 19.75 7.95
C GLY A 108 0.86 19.78 7.40
N GLY A 109 1.14 20.65 6.43
CA GLY A 109 2.47 20.89 5.87
C GLY A 109 2.69 20.34 4.46
N TYR A 110 1.67 19.83 3.77
CA TYR A 110 1.83 19.38 2.38
C TYR A 110 1.98 20.58 1.44
N PRO A 111 3.03 20.62 0.60
CA PRO A 111 3.21 21.74 -0.31
C PRO A 111 2.09 21.81 -1.36
N GLU A 112 1.39 22.95 -1.44
CA GLU A 112 0.27 23.14 -2.36
C GLU A 112 0.69 22.98 -3.83
N ASP A 113 1.93 23.35 -4.18
CA ASP A 113 2.52 23.21 -5.51
C ASP A 113 2.74 21.74 -5.93
N GLN A 114 2.78 20.81 -4.97
CA GLN A 114 2.86 19.37 -5.23
C GLN A 114 1.49 18.71 -5.40
N LEU A 115 0.39 19.42 -5.11
CA LEU A 115 -0.96 18.94 -5.40
C LEU A 115 -1.25 19.06 -6.89
N SER A 116 -1.06 17.95 -7.60
CA SER A 116 -1.37 17.84 -9.03
C SER A 116 -2.82 17.39 -9.29
N SER A 117 -3.20 17.28 -10.56
CA SER A 117 -4.48 16.69 -10.97
C SER A 117 -4.56 15.18 -10.75
N ASP A 118 -3.42 14.51 -10.55
CA ASP A 118 -3.31 13.07 -10.35
C ASP A 118 -3.39 12.72 -8.86
N ILE A 119 -4.47 12.03 -8.47
CA ILE A 119 -4.72 11.62 -7.08
C ILE A 119 -3.65 10.66 -6.55
N THR A 120 -2.95 9.94 -7.43
CA THR A 120 -1.90 9.00 -7.04
C THR A 120 -0.65 9.71 -6.53
N ALA A 121 -0.51 11.03 -6.72
CA ALA A 121 0.53 11.84 -6.10
C ALA A 121 0.48 11.81 -4.56
N LEU A 122 -0.65 11.40 -3.97
CA LEU A 122 -0.80 11.21 -2.52
C LEU A 122 -0.32 9.83 -2.03
N VAL A 123 -0.10 8.87 -2.93
CA VAL A 123 0.33 7.51 -2.55
C VAL A 123 1.76 7.57 -2.00
N GLY A 124 1.96 6.98 -0.83
CA GLY A 124 3.23 7.06 -0.11
C GLY A 124 3.26 8.09 1.01
N LEU A 125 2.25 8.97 1.10
CA LEU A 125 2.12 9.93 2.19
C LEU A 125 1.88 9.18 3.51
N GLU A 126 2.71 9.46 4.52
CA GLU A 126 2.63 8.90 5.87
C GLU A 126 2.46 10.04 6.89
N GLY A 127 1.67 9.80 7.93
CA GLY A 127 1.45 10.78 8.97
C GLY A 127 0.32 10.43 9.92
N HIS A 128 0.06 11.36 10.84
CA HIS A 128 -0.97 11.21 11.85
C HIS A 128 -2.34 11.61 11.32
N LEU A 129 -3.28 10.67 11.29
CA LEU A 129 -4.65 10.82 10.81
C LEU A 129 -5.61 10.96 11.98
N LYS A 130 -6.50 11.95 11.89
CA LYS A 130 -7.54 12.18 12.89
C LYS A 130 -8.85 12.61 12.25
N ASP A 131 -9.96 12.15 12.81
CA ASP A 131 -11.29 12.59 12.40
C ASP A 131 -11.52 14.06 12.78
N LYS A 132 -11.78 14.88 11.78
CA LYS A 132 -12.23 16.25 11.95
C LYS A 132 -13.75 16.31 11.83
N THR A 133 -14.41 16.78 12.88
CA THR A 133 -15.85 17.06 12.84
C THR A 133 -16.11 18.36 12.09
N ILE A 134 -16.97 18.26 11.08
CA ILE A 134 -17.39 19.37 10.24
C ILE A 134 -18.89 19.55 10.41
N THR A 135 -19.28 20.67 11.01
CA THR A 135 -20.68 21.07 11.13
C THR A 135 -21.09 21.85 9.88
N ARG A 136 -22.09 21.35 9.16
CA ARG A 136 -22.72 22.03 8.02
C ARG A 136 -24.16 22.35 8.34
N THR A 137 -24.62 23.53 7.92
CA THR A 137 -26.05 23.87 8.02
C THR A 137 -26.71 23.57 6.69
N THR A 138 -27.55 22.54 6.65
CA THR A 138 -28.36 22.17 5.48
C THR A 138 -29.83 22.41 5.80
N ARG A 139 -30.51 23.26 5.02
CA ARG A 139 -31.94 23.59 5.22
C ARG A 139 -32.29 24.02 6.66
N GLY A 140 -31.40 24.79 7.30
CA GLY A 140 -31.58 25.28 8.67
C GLY A 140 -31.26 24.27 9.77
N GLN A 141 -30.92 23.02 9.43
CA GLN A 141 -30.47 22.00 10.38
C GLN A 141 -28.95 21.87 10.35
N LYS A 142 -28.33 21.78 11.53
CA LYS A 142 -26.91 21.45 11.66
C LYS A 142 -26.73 19.95 11.47
N GLN A 143 -25.84 19.58 10.57
CA GLN A 143 -25.42 18.22 10.30
C GLN A 143 -23.92 18.13 10.52
N ASP A 144 -23.53 17.28 11.48
CA ASP A 144 -22.14 16.99 11.73
C ASP A 144 -21.71 15.81 10.86
N SER A 145 -20.55 15.98 10.20
CA SER A 145 -19.91 14.93 9.42
C SER A 145 -18.45 14.83 9.84
N LYS A 146 -17.94 13.61 10.01
CA LYS A 146 -16.53 13.38 10.29
C LYS A 146 -15.76 13.18 8.98
N VAL A 147 -14.59 13.80 8.88
CA VAL A 147 -13.67 13.62 7.75
C VAL A 147 -12.30 13.28 8.33
N LEU A 148 -11.79 12.11 7.98
CA LEU A 148 -10.45 11.67 8.39
C LEU A 148 -9.40 12.48 7.62
N CYS A 149 -8.60 13.27 8.33
CA CYS A 149 -7.60 14.18 7.76
C CYS A 149 -6.21 13.94 8.36
N PHE A 150 -5.16 14.28 7.62
CA PHE A 150 -3.83 14.38 8.18
C PHE A 150 -3.75 15.63 9.07
N THR A 151 -3.32 15.44 10.31
CA THR A 151 -3.03 16.53 11.26
C THR A 151 -1.53 16.79 11.40
N ARG A 152 -0.71 15.80 11.05
CA ARG A 152 0.75 15.87 10.95
C ARG A 152 1.20 14.99 9.80
N ILE A 153 2.18 15.45 9.03
CA ILE A 153 2.83 14.66 7.98
C ILE A 153 4.20 14.23 8.49
N ASP A 154 4.45 12.93 8.44
CA ASP A 154 5.71 12.33 8.89
C ASP A 154 6.64 11.97 7.72
N ARG A 155 6.07 11.62 6.55
CA ARG A 155 6.82 11.34 5.32
C ARG A 155 6.04 11.74 4.07
N PHE A 156 6.72 12.37 3.12
CA PHE A 156 6.16 12.69 1.81
C PHE A 156 6.28 11.53 0.82
N PRO A 157 5.39 11.47 -0.20
CA PRO A 157 5.45 10.50 -1.29
C PRO A 157 6.80 10.45 -2.03
N TRP A 158 7.47 11.60 -2.17
CA TRP A 158 8.75 11.75 -2.87
C TRP A 158 9.97 11.70 -1.94
N ASP A 159 9.77 11.57 -0.62
CA ASP A 159 10.88 11.29 0.27
C ASP A 159 11.38 9.89 -0.09
N THR A 160 12.45 9.82 -0.89
CA THR A 160 13.23 8.60 -1.05
C THR A 160 13.46 8.09 0.34
N ALA A 161 13.03 6.85 0.62
CA ALA A 161 13.13 6.27 1.95
C ALA A 161 14.57 6.42 2.45
N ALA A 162 14.85 7.50 3.17
CA ALA A 162 16.05 7.60 3.97
C ALA A 162 15.98 6.38 4.86
N ALA A 163 17.05 5.58 4.81
CA ALA A 163 17.22 4.36 5.56
C ALA A 163 17.15 4.66 7.06
N VAL A 164 15.95 4.90 7.58
CA VAL A 164 15.63 4.77 8.99
C VAL A 164 15.45 3.27 9.17
N GLY A 165 16.48 2.65 9.77
CA GLY A 165 16.55 1.23 10.04
C GLY A 165 15.32 0.77 10.81
N GLY A 166 14.35 0.22 10.08
CA GLY A 166 13.12 -0.32 10.63
C GLY A 166 12.54 -1.27 9.59
N LYS A 167 12.61 -2.57 9.90
CA LYS A 167 12.13 -3.70 9.09
C LYS A 167 10.80 -3.38 8.37
N ALA A 168 10.86 -3.12 7.07
CA ALA A 168 9.68 -3.11 6.21
C ALA A 168 9.54 -4.48 5.54
N ASN A 169 8.51 -5.22 5.97
CA ASN A 169 8.04 -6.41 5.28
C ASN A 169 7.49 -6.01 3.90
N GLY A 170 7.96 -6.75 2.88
CA GLY A 170 7.69 -6.51 1.48
C GLY A 170 6.24 -6.75 1.09
N GLU A 171 5.87 -6.02 0.05
CA GLU A 171 4.61 -6.08 -0.67
C GLU A 171 4.56 -7.35 -1.52
N THR A 172 3.44 -8.05 -1.41
CA THR A 172 3.10 -9.33 -2.03
C THR A 172 3.02 -9.21 -3.55
N THR A 173 3.98 -9.82 -4.24
CA THR A 173 3.79 -10.36 -5.59
C THR A 173 3.82 -11.88 -5.42
N ASP A 174 2.87 -12.59 -6.02
CA ASP A 174 2.64 -14.05 -5.87
C ASP A 174 3.96 -14.83 -5.64
N GLU A 175 4.13 -15.25 -4.39
CA GLU A 175 5.42 -15.66 -3.78
C GLU A 175 5.91 -17.02 -4.29
N THR A 176 5.03 -17.80 -4.92
CA THR A 176 5.29 -19.16 -5.40
C THR A 176 6.03 -19.22 -6.73
N ASP A 177 5.76 -18.31 -7.68
CA ASP A 177 6.39 -18.38 -9.02
C ASP A 177 7.79 -17.74 -9.03
N LEU A 178 8.02 -16.80 -8.10
CA LEU A 178 9.31 -16.11 -7.95
C LEU A 178 10.35 -16.94 -7.20
N SER A 179 9.92 -17.85 -6.30
CA SER A 179 10.82 -18.69 -5.53
C SER A 179 11.41 -19.82 -6.38
N GLU A 180 10.61 -20.54 -7.16
CA GLU A 180 11.09 -21.63 -8.04
C GLU A 180 12.12 -21.14 -9.08
N GLN A 181 11.83 -20.01 -9.74
CA GLN A 181 12.75 -19.44 -10.72
C GLN A 181 14.03 -18.88 -10.09
N ALA A 182 13.94 -18.35 -8.86
CA ALA A 182 15.11 -17.93 -8.10
C ALA A 182 15.97 -19.14 -7.68
N ILE A 183 15.36 -20.25 -7.28
CA ILE A 183 16.03 -21.50 -6.94
C ILE A 183 16.79 -22.07 -8.15
N GLU A 184 16.15 -22.17 -9.31
CA GLU A 184 16.75 -22.75 -10.52
C GLU A 184 18.03 -21.99 -10.94
N ALA A 185 18.00 -20.68 -10.81
CA ALA A 185 19.14 -19.89 -11.22
C ALA A 185 20.26 -19.79 -10.17
N VAL A 186 19.94 -19.91 -8.88
CA VAL A 186 20.96 -20.14 -7.86
C VAL A 186 21.65 -21.49 -8.12
N LYS A 187 20.91 -22.55 -8.44
CA LYS A 187 21.46 -23.84 -8.86
C LYS A 187 22.37 -23.70 -10.08
N PHE A 188 21.98 -22.91 -11.08
CA PHE A 188 22.81 -22.65 -12.27
C PHE A 188 24.13 -21.93 -11.95
N VAL A 189 24.11 -20.92 -11.08
CA VAL A 189 25.32 -20.19 -10.66
C VAL A 189 26.26 -21.10 -9.88
N LEU A 190 25.72 -21.91 -8.97
CA LEU A 190 26.49 -22.87 -8.17
C LEU A 190 27.08 -23.99 -9.04
N ALA A 191 26.31 -24.59 -9.95
CA ALA A 191 26.79 -25.64 -10.84
C ALA A 191 27.95 -25.19 -11.76
N LYS A 192 28.03 -23.89 -12.08
CA LYS A 192 29.14 -23.32 -12.86
C LYS A 192 30.32 -22.86 -12.01
N ALA A 193 30.19 -22.86 -10.69
CA ALA A 193 31.24 -22.41 -9.78
C ALA A 193 32.32 -23.49 -9.63
N LYS A 194 33.57 -23.15 -9.97
CA LYS A 194 34.74 -24.03 -9.76
C LYS A 194 35.33 -23.92 -8.35
N LYS A 195 34.80 -23.02 -7.52
CA LYS A 195 35.23 -22.75 -6.16
C LYS A 195 34.00 -22.48 -5.31
N PRO A 196 34.09 -22.67 -3.97
CA PRO A 196 33.05 -22.19 -3.07
C PRO A 196 32.78 -20.71 -3.32
N LEU A 197 31.50 -20.33 -3.34
CA LEU A 197 31.09 -18.94 -3.50
C LEU A 197 30.47 -18.43 -2.20
N SER A 198 30.78 -17.19 -1.85
CA SER A 198 30.04 -16.50 -0.80
C SER A 198 28.64 -16.16 -1.28
N PHE A 199 27.73 -15.94 -0.34
CA PHE A 199 26.38 -15.46 -0.63
C PHE A 199 26.38 -14.20 -1.53
N GLU A 200 27.27 -13.24 -1.27
CA GLU A 200 27.39 -12.02 -2.05
C GLU A 200 27.86 -12.30 -3.49
N GLU A 201 28.79 -13.25 -3.68
CA GLU A 201 29.23 -13.67 -5.01
C GLU A 201 28.12 -14.40 -5.79
N ILE A 202 27.32 -15.21 -5.10
CA ILE A 202 26.14 -15.87 -5.69
C ILE A 202 25.13 -14.81 -6.13
N GLN A 203 24.82 -13.82 -5.29
CA GLN A 203 23.92 -12.73 -5.63
C GLN A 203 24.41 -11.90 -6.82
N ALA A 204 25.70 -11.54 -6.84
CA ALA A 204 26.27 -10.77 -7.92
C ALA A 204 26.23 -11.53 -9.25
N LYS A 205 26.50 -12.84 -9.24
CA LYS A 205 26.48 -13.67 -10.45
C LYS A 205 25.07 -14.06 -10.89
N ALA A 206 24.17 -14.27 -9.94
CA ALA A 206 22.75 -14.43 -10.18
C ALA A 206 22.18 -13.19 -10.89
N ALA A 207 22.53 -11.99 -10.42
CA ALA A 207 22.07 -10.72 -11.00
C ALA A 207 22.55 -10.45 -12.45
N ILE A 208 23.56 -11.18 -12.96
CA ILE A 208 24.14 -10.99 -14.31
C ILE A 208 23.69 -12.08 -15.30
N GLY A 209 23.03 -13.15 -14.82
CA GLY A 209 22.55 -14.27 -15.63
C GLY A 209 21.09 -14.14 -16.11
N PRO A 210 20.42 -15.25 -16.50
CA PRO A 210 19.01 -15.26 -16.93
C PRO A 210 18.01 -14.66 -15.91
N LEU A 211 18.46 -14.35 -14.69
CA LEU A 211 17.75 -13.68 -13.61
C LEU A 211 17.72 -12.15 -13.66
N LEU A 212 18.12 -11.50 -14.76
CA LEU A 212 17.99 -10.03 -14.91
C LEU A 212 16.56 -9.49 -14.64
N LYS A 213 15.55 -10.37 -14.60
CA LYS A 213 14.16 -10.05 -14.25
C LYS A 213 13.88 -9.97 -12.74
N PHE A 214 14.76 -10.48 -11.87
CA PHE A 214 14.56 -10.51 -10.42
C PHE A 214 15.17 -9.26 -9.78
N LYS A 215 14.38 -8.19 -9.71
CA LYS A 215 14.73 -6.99 -8.92
C LYS A 215 14.67 -7.24 -7.40
N ASN A 216 14.13 -8.37 -6.96
CA ASN A 216 13.86 -8.65 -5.55
C ASN A 216 14.98 -9.49 -4.90
N ARG A 217 15.89 -8.81 -4.18
CA ARG A 217 17.00 -9.43 -3.44
C ARG A 217 16.54 -10.43 -2.36
N ARG A 218 15.32 -10.28 -1.86
CA ARG A 218 14.73 -11.14 -0.84
C ARG A 218 14.40 -12.53 -1.40
N ALA A 219 13.85 -12.61 -2.61
CA ALA A 219 13.54 -13.88 -3.26
C ALA A 219 14.77 -14.75 -3.50
N ILE A 220 15.92 -14.15 -3.84
CA ILE A 220 17.19 -14.88 -3.99
C ILE A 220 17.68 -15.41 -2.63
N LYS A 221 17.55 -14.60 -1.57
CA LYS A 221 17.92 -15.01 -0.21
C LYS A 221 17.03 -16.17 0.26
N ASP A 222 15.73 -16.01 0.09
CA ASP A 222 14.73 -16.98 0.51
C ASP A 222 14.91 -18.29 -0.28
N ALA A 223 15.20 -18.24 -1.59
CA ALA A 223 15.56 -19.41 -2.41
C ALA A 223 16.83 -20.15 -1.93
N ILE A 224 17.85 -19.41 -1.48
CA ILE A 224 19.07 -19.99 -0.92
C ILE A 224 18.77 -20.70 0.41
N THR A 225 17.83 -20.19 1.21
CA THR A 225 17.47 -20.79 2.51
C THR A 225 16.38 -21.86 2.46
N ALA A 226 15.43 -21.77 1.53
CA ALA A 226 14.18 -22.53 1.59
C ALA A 226 14.24 -23.89 0.87
N ASP A 227 15.15 -24.09 -0.08
CA ASP A 227 15.21 -25.31 -0.91
C ASP A 227 16.62 -25.95 -1.01
N LEU A 228 17.69 -25.16 -0.86
CA LEU A 228 19.07 -25.66 -0.84
C LEU A 228 19.43 -26.40 0.46
N LEU A 229 18.71 -26.13 1.56
CA LEU A 229 18.90 -26.77 2.86
C LEU A 229 17.91 -27.92 3.14
N THR A 230 16.87 -28.06 2.31
CA THR A 230 15.73 -28.96 2.50
C THR A 230 15.59 -30.01 1.41
N ALA A 231 16.36 -29.94 0.32
CA ALA A 231 16.48 -31.03 -0.65
C ALA A 231 17.28 -32.20 -0.05
N GLY A 232 16.61 -32.96 0.81
CA GLY A 232 17.05 -34.25 1.32
C GLY A 232 17.13 -35.36 0.26
N ASP A 233 16.88 -35.05 -1.01
CA ASP A 233 16.90 -36.02 -2.11
C ASP A 233 17.74 -35.51 -3.30
N GLY A 234 19.07 -35.62 -3.19
CA GLY A 234 19.86 -36.07 -4.36
C GLY A 234 20.95 -35.22 -5.00
N GLU A 235 21.22 -33.93 -4.65
CA GLU A 235 22.39 -33.19 -5.17
C GLU A 235 22.96 -32.19 -4.13
N LEU A 236 24.12 -32.48 -3.52
CA LEU A 236 25.51 -32.10 -3.88
C LEU A 236 26.02 -30.73 -3.36
N TRP A 237 25.43 -30.12 -2.32
CA TRP A 237 26.00 -28.87 -1.76
C TRP A 237 25.90 -28.81 -0.23
N GLU A 238 26.93 -28.28 0.42
CA GLU A 238 27.00 -28.09 1.87
C GLU A 238 27.33 -26.61 2.19
N GLN A 239 26.72 -26.08 3.25
CA GLN A 239 27.01 -24.76 3.77
C GLN A 239 28.17 -24.85 4.78
N ASP A 240 29.28 -24.18 4.48
CA ASP A 240 30.45 -24.05 5.36
C ASP A 240 30.59 -22.59 5.81
N GLY A 241 30.02 -22.28 6.97
CA GLY A 241 29.90 -20.90 7.46
C GLY A 241 29.02 -20.03 6.55
N GLU A 242 29.60 -19.00 5.93
CA GLU A 242 28.93 -18.08 4.99
C GLU A 242 29.12 -18.48 3.51
N ALA A 243 29.84 -19.58 3.25
CA ALA A 243 30.14 -20.06 1.90
C ALA A 243 29.33 -21.32 1.56
N TYR A 244 29.02 -21.49 0.28
CA TYR A 244 28.37 -22.69 -0.25
C TYR A 244 29.36 -23.46 -1.12
N LYS A 245 29.47 -24.77 -0.90
CA LYS A 245 30.44 -25.64 -1.58
C LYS A 245 29.74 -26.85 -2.19
N ALA A 246 30.21 -27.26 -3.37
CA ALA A 246 29.79 -28.52 -3.99
C ALA A 246 30.35 -29.70 -3.17
N LEU A 247 29.51 -30.68 -2.84
CA LEU A 247 29.96 -31.99 -2.39
C LEU A 247 30.63 -32.74 -3.55
#